data_AF-A0A4R1V223-F1
#
_entry.id   AF-A0A4R1V223-F1
#
_cell.length_a   1.000
_cell.length_b   1.000
_cell.length_c   1.000
_cell.angle_alpha   90.00
_cell.angle_beta   90.00
_cell.angle_gamma   90.00
#
_symmetry.space_group_name_H-M   'P 1'
#
loop_
_entity.id
_entity.type
_entity.pdbx_description
1 polymer ?
#
loop_
_entity_poly.entity_id
_entity_poly.type
_entity_poly.pdbx_seq_one_letter_code
_entity_poly.pdbx_strand_id
1 'polypeptide(L)'
;MSGWPEIEYDDCYPVDEDFVEWGVVSSPKLDMAKAGEWLLRELPRAAEHMCCSCRVRKGKNSFGEAVLLIEFSTSGWSGAESIIALIERRVDLRHHMLSWRRGGHYVFEVKAPPPRPISEVRAQAWATRRAKYGERGHHGSYSR
;
A
#
# COMPACT_ATOMS: atom_id res chain seq x y z
N MET A 1 4.12 -13.77 3.61
CA MET A 1 4.56 -12.40 3.93
C MET A 1 5.81 -12.13 3.12
N SER A 2 5.84 -11.04 2.36
CA SER A 2 7.03 -10.61 1.62
C SER A 2 8.17 -10.44 2.64
N GLY A 3 9.34 -11.04 2.41
CA GLY A 3 10.50 -10.96 3.29
C GLY A 3 11.20 -9.59 3.30
N TRP A 4 10.41 -8.52 3.16
CA TRP A 4 10.87 -7.14 3.13
C TRP A 4 10.69 -6.56 4.54
N PRO A 5 11.75 -6.02 5.14
CA PRO A 5 11.67 -5.47 6.48
C PRO A 5 10.66 -4.31 6.58
N GLU A 6 10.24 -4.05 7.81
CA GLU A 6 9.32 -2.98 8.17
C GLU A 6 10.12 -1.71 8.47
N ILE A 7 9.59 -0.52 8.19
CA ILE A 7 10.28 0.74 8.53
C ILE A 7 9.97 1.08 9.98
N GLU A 8 11.01 1.35 10.77
CA GLU A 8 10.89 1.88 12.12
C GLU A 8 10.90 3.42 12.08
N TYR A 9 10.04 4.04 12.90
CA TYR A 9 9.88 5.50 12.93
C TYR A 9 10.24 6.05 14.31
N ASP A 10 11.10 7.07 14.36
CA ASP A 10 11.39 7.89 15.54
C ASP A 10 11.09 9.37 15.24
N ASP A 11 10.35 10.03 16.15
CA ASP A 11 9.92 11.43 16.01
C ASP A 11 9.39 11.82 14.61
N CYS A 12 8.58 10.94 13.99
CA CYS A 12 7.99 11.13 12.66
C CYS A 12 8.98 10.98 11.47
N TYR A 13 10.14 10.36 11.68
CA TYR A 13 11.13 10.07 10.64
C TYR A 13 11.52 8.58 10.65
N PRO A 14 11.84 7.99 9.49
CA PRO A 14 12.50 6.69 9.47
C PRO A 14 13.83 6.76 10.23
N VAL A 15 14.14 5.75 11.05
CA VAL A 15 15.39 5.72 11.82
C VAL A 15 16.62 5.62 10.91
N ASP A 16 17.76 6.18 11.33
CA ASP A 16 18.99 6.18 10.52
C ASP A 16 19.49 4.75 10.22
N GLU A 17 19.23 3.81 11.13
CA GLU A 17 19.49 2.38 10.96
C GLU A 17 18.77 1.81 9.74
N ASP A 18 17.57 2.30 9.38
CA ASP A 18 16.86 1.90 8.17
C ASP A 18 17.55 2.39 6.89
N PHE A 19 18.42 3.39 6.98
CA PHE A 19 19.24 3.80 5.83
C PHE A 19 20.54 2.98 5.73
N VAL A 20 21.03 2.46 6.86
CA VAL A 20 22.31 1.73 6.99
C VAL A 20 22.14 0.21 6.84
N GLU A 21 21.21 -0.39 7.57
CA GLU A 21 20.86 -1.83 7.54
C GLU A 21 20.42 -2.24 6.13
N TRP A 22 19.90 -1.29 5.36
CA TRP A 22 19.43 -1.49 4.02
C TRP A 22 20.48 -1.19 2.93
N GLY A 23 21.72 -0.84 3.28
CA GLY A 23 22.94 -0.84 2.44
C GLY A 23 22.92 -0.12 1.07
N VAL A 24 24.05 -0.19 0.34
CA VAL A 24 24.10 0.11 -1.12
C VAL A 24 23.52 -1.08 -1.86
N VAL A 25 22.20 -1.26 -1.74
CA VAL A 25 21.55 -2.42 -2.32
C VAL A 25 21.21 -2.12 -3.77
N SER A 26 22.02 -2.64 -4.69
CA SER A 26 21.54 -2.95 -6.04
C SER A 26 20.24 -3.72 -5.85
N SER A 27 19.12 -3.15 -6.29
CA SER A 27 17.77 -3.69 -6.04
C SER A 27 17.82 -5.22 -6.14
N PRO A 28 17.43 -5.98 -5.09
CA PRO A 28 17.34 -7.43 -5.23
C PRO A 28 16.50 -7.73 -6.47
N LYS A 29 16.83 -8.79 -7.24
CA LYS A 29 16.13 -9.15 -8.50
C LYS A 29 14.65 -8.73 -8.41
N LEU A 30 14.30 -7.67 -9.14
CA LEU A 30 13.11 -6.87 -8.90
C LEU A 30 11.85 -7.72 -9.09
N ASP A 31 11.33 -8.23 -7.97
CA ASP A 31 10.01 -8.85 -7.92
C ASP A 31 8.98 -7.72 -7.85
N MET A 32 8.55 -7.27 -9.04
CA MET A 32 7.65 -6.13 -9.21
C MET A 32 6.34 -6.29 -8.42
N ALA A 33 5.86 -7.53 -8.26
CA ALA A 33 4.66 -7.78 -7.46
C ALA A 33 4.91 -7.45 -5.98
N LYS A 34 6.05 -7.89 -5.42
CA LYS A 34 6.41 -7.61 -4.03
C LYS A 34 6.73 -6.14 -3.79
N ALA A 35 7.35 -5.46 -4.75
CA ALA A 35 7.61 -4.02 -4.66
C ALA A 35 6.29 -3.23 -4.62
N GLY A 36 5.32 -3.60 -5.45
CA GLY A 36 3.98 -3.03 -5.43
C GLY A 36 3.23 -3.31 -4.12
N GLU A 37 3.29 -4.54 -3.60
CA GLU A 37 2.71 -4.90 -2.31
C GLU A 37 3.33 -4.09 -1.16
N TRP A 38 4.65 -3.88 -1.20
CA TRP A 38 5.37 -3.10 -0.21
C TRP A 38 4.96 -1.61 -0.27
N LEU A 39 4.86 -1.01 -1.47
CA LEU A 39 4.36 0.36 -1.63
C LEU A 39 2.95 0.54 -1.05
N LEU A 40 2.06 -0.43 -1.29
CA LEU A 40 0.68 -0.40 -0.77
C LEU A 40 0.62 -0.50 0.76
N ARG A 41 1.63 -1.09 1.39
CA ARG A 41 1.74 -1.23 2.84
C ARG A 41 2.41 -0.01 3.47
N GLU A 42 3.58 0.39 2.97
CA GLU A 42 4.43 1.39 3.63
C GLU A 42 3.99 2.83 3.36
N LEU A 43 3.53 3.19 2.15
CA LEU A 43 3.17 4.59 1.87
C LEU A 43 1.99 5.10 2.71
N PRO A 44 0.90 4.34 2.90
CA PRO A 44 -0.15 4.73 3.83
C PRO A 44 0.36 4.85 5.27
N ARG A 45 1.20 3.92 5.71
CA ARG A 45 1.78 3.92 7.05
C ARG A 45 2.70 5.11 7.30
N ALA A 46 3.56 5.44 6.33
CA ALA A 46 4.37 6.64 6.39
C ALA A 46 3.51 7.90 6.54
N ALA A 47 2.33 7.95 5.90
CA ALA A 47 1.39 9.06 6.06
C ALA A 47 0.67 9.11 7.43
N GLU A 48 0.67 8.02 8.19
CA GLU A 48 0.16 8.02 9.57
C GLU A 48 1.21 8.56 10.55
N HIS A 49 2.49 8.38 10.25
CA HIS A 49 3.60 8.78 11.13
C HIS A 49 4.24 10.11 10.76
N MET A 50 4.16 10.54 9.49
CA MET A 50 4.86 11.72 9.00
C MET A 50 3.87 12.81 8.56
N CYS A 51 4.35 14.05 8.40
CA CYS A 51 3.58 15.18 7.84
C CYS A 51 3.34 15.03 6.32
N CYS A 52 2.75 13.92 5.88
CA CYS A 52 2.41 13.65 4.50
C CYS A 52 0.99 13.07 4.38
N SER A 53 0.53 12.85 3.15
CA SER A 53 -0.79 12.31 2.88
C SER A 53 -0.70 11.21 1.85
N CYS A 54 -1.44 10.14 2.07
CA CYS A 54 -1.54 9.00 1.17
C CYS A 54 -3.02 8.71 0.87
N ARG A 55 -3.35 8.52 -0.40
CA ARG A 55 -4.68 8.06 -0.83
C ARG A 55 -4.53 6.91 -1.80
N VAL A 56 -5.15 5.79 -1.48
CA VAL A 56 -5.22 4.62 -2.36
C VAL A 56 -6.60 4.56 -3.02
N ARG A 57 -6.64 4.53 -4.34
CA ARG A 57 -7.88 4.41 -5.12
C ARG A 57 -7.80 3.25 -6.10
N LYS A 58 -8.94 2.60 -6.35
CA LYS A 58 -9.06 1.60 -7.41
C LYS A 58 -9.19 2.32 -8.76
N GLY A 59 -8.50 1.83 -9.77
CA GLY A 59 -8.53 2.38 -11.11
C GLY A 59 -8.36 1.31 -12.17
N LYS A 60 -8.23 1.78 -13.41
CA LYS A 60 -7.79 0.96 -14.54
C LYS A 60 -6.61 1.67 -15.21
N ASN A 61 -5.61 0.90 -15.62
CA ASN A 61 -4.52 1.44 -16.43
C ASN A 61 -4.96 1.65 -17.89
N SER A 62 -4.07 2.17 -18.73
CA SER A 62 -4.33 2.39 -20.16
C SER A 62 -4.68 1.12 -20.94
N PHE A 63 -4.32 -0.05 -20.41
CA PHE A 63 -4.63 -1.36 -20.98
C PHE A 63 -5.95 -1.96 -20.44
N GLY A 64 -6.67 -1.23 -19.58
CA GLY A 64 -7.94 -1.67 -18.99
C GLY A 64 -7.79 -2.65 -17.82
N GLU A 65 -6.57 -2.93 -17.37
CA GLU A 65 -6.30 -3.82 -16.24
C GLU A 65 -6.63 -3.13 -14.92
N ALA A 66 -7.14 -3.90 -13.96
CA ALA A 66 -7.44 -3.38 -12.62
C ALA A 66 -6.14 -3.05 -11.86
N VAL A 67 -6.03 -1.80 -11.43
CA VAL A 67 -4.86 -1.29 -10.69
C VAL A 67 -5.29 -0.55 -9.43
N LEU A 68 -4.35 -0.43 -8.50
CA LEU A 68 -4.43 0.45 -7.34
C LEU A 68 -3.50 1.64 -7.60
N LEU A 69 -4.08 2.84 -7.54
CA LEU A 69 -3.34 4.08 -7.68
C LEU A 69 -3.08 4.64 -6.28
N ILE A 70 -1.82 4.89 -5.97
CA ILE A 70 -1.38 5.44 -4.69
C ILE A 70 -0.95 6.89 -4.95
N GLU A 71 -1.73 7.83 -4.43
CA GLU A 71 -1.39 9.25 -4.45
C GLU A 71 -0.70 9.59 -3.13
N PHE A 72 0.60 9.88 -3.19
CA PHE A 72 1.40 10.28 -2.04
C PHE A 72 1.82 11.74 -2.18
N SER A 73 1.70 12.52 -1.12
CA SER A 73 2.01 13.95 -1.12
C SER A 73 2.68 14.37 0.18
N THR A 74 3.87 14.94 0.09
CA THR A 74 4.57 15.55 1.22
C THR A 74 4.09 16.97 1.52
N SER A 75 3.22 17.54 0.69
CA SER A 75 2.65 18.89 0.87
C SER A 75 3.72 19.98 1.05
N GLY A 76 4.92 19.77 0.49
CA GLY A 76 6.04 20.71 0.59
C GLY A 76 6.81 20.68 1.92
N TRP A 77 6.54 19.73 2.82
CA TRP A 77 7.29 19.59 4.07
C TRP A 77 8.63 18.90 3.84
N SER A 78 9.70 19.53 4.32
CA SER A 78 11.03 18.92 4.45
C SER A 78 10.97 17.89 5.56
N GLY A 79 11.03 16.62 5.21
CA GLY A 79 11.13 15.49 6.12
C GLY A 79 10.61 14.17 5.53
N ALA A 80 9.75 14.26 4.52
CA ALA A 80 9.31 13.09 3.77
C ALA A 80 10.26 12.74 2.60
N GLU A 81 11.35 13.47 2.38
CA GLU A 81 12.41 13.05 1.46
C GLU A 81 13.06 11.73 1.88
N SER A 82 13.11 11.46 3.19
CA SER A 82 13.63 10.22 3.79
C SER A 82 12.92 8.97 3.26
N ILE A 83 11.58 8.97 3.27
CA ILE A 83 10.79 7.85 2.75
C ILE A 83 10.88 7.74 1.22
N ILE A 84 10.98 8.87 0.50
CA ILE A 84 11.17 8.86 -0.95
C ILE A 84 12.54 8.30 -1.33
N ALA A 85 13.60 8.67 -0.61
CA ALA A 85 14.94 8.15 -0.84
C ALA A 85 15.00 6.63 -0.60
N LEU A 86 14.26 6.12 0.39
CA LEU A 86 14.11 4.67 0.63
C LEU A 86 13.39 3.99 -0.53
N ILE A 87 12.33 4.60 -1.07
CA ILE A 87 11.61 4.08 -2.25
C ILE A 87 12.53 4.07 -3.47
N GLU A 88 13.24 5.16 -3.75
CA GLU A 88 14.16 5.29 -4.89
C GLU A 88 15.26 4.24 -4.90
N ARG A 89 15.72 3.82 -3.72
CA ARG A 89 16.75 2.78 -3.58
C ARG A 89 16.23 1.37 -3.88
N ARG A 90 14.93 1.13 -3.74
CA ARG A 90 14.39 -0.24 -3.59
C ARG A 90 13.29 -0.61 -4.56
N VAL A 91 12.54 0.37 -5.03
CA VAL A 91 11.50 0.20 -6.03
C VAL A 91 12.00 0.74 -7.36
N ASP A 92 11.83 -0.03 -8.43
CA ASP A 92 12.02 0.52 -9.76
C ASP A 92 10.91 1.52 -10.08
N LEU A 93 11.21 2.80 -9.83
CA LEU A 93 10.29 3.90 -10.09
C LEU A 93 9.83 3.96 -11.55
N ARG A 94 10.63 3.47 -12.52
CA ARG A 94 10.21 3.47 -13.92
C ARG A 94 9.01 2.57 -14.18
N HIS A 95 8.82 1.56 -13.33
CA HIS A 95 7.75 0.59 -13.49
C HIS A 95 6.50 0.95 -12.69
N HIS A 96 6.64 1.62 -11.55
CA HIS A 96 5.52 1.90 -10.66
C HIS A 96 5.12 3.38 -10.59
N MET A 97 6.00 4.33 -10.88
CA MET A 97 5.67 5.76 -10.79
C MET A 97 5.04 6.26 -12.10
N LEU A 98 3.77 6.65 -12.03
CA LEU A 98 3.06 7.27 -13.15
C LEU A 98 3.40 8.75 -13.31
N SER A 99 3.55 9.46 -12.20
CA SER A 99 3.87 10.89 -12.25
C SER A 99 4.52 11.37 -10.96
N TRP A 100 5.33 12.41 -11.10
CA TRP A 100 5.92 13.17 -10.01
C TRP A 100 5.75 14.67 -10.27
N ARG A 101 5.55 15.45 -9.21
CA ARG A 101 5.56 16.91 -9.25
C ARG A 101 6.47 17.47 -8.17
N ARG A 102 7.12 18.59 -8.50
CA ARG A 102 7.89 19.40 -7.54
C ARG A 102 7.02 19.72 -6.32
N GLY A 103 7.59 19.59 -5.12
CA GLY A 103 6.86 19.67 -3.85
C GLY A 103 6.48 18.31 -3.25
N GLY A 104 6.95 17.21 -3.84
CA GLY A 104 6.87 15.86 -3.27
C GLY A 104 5.52 15.19 -3.47
N HIS A 105 4.89 15.41 -4.63
CA HIS A 105 3.69 14.67 -5.02
C HIS A 105 4.06 13.53 -5.97
N TYR A 106 3.72 12.31 -5.60
CA TYR A 106 4.02 11.08 -6.33
C TYR A 106 2.72 10.32 -6.58
N VAL A 107 2.60 9.74 -7.78
CA VAL A 107 1.50 8.84 -8.11
C VAL A 107 2.10 7.52 -8.54
N PHE A 108 1.78 6.46 -7.80
CA PHE A 108 2.19 5.10 -8.11
C PHE A 108 1.04 4.28 -8.64
N GLU A 109 1.34 3.35 -9.54
CA GLU A 109 0.45 2.31 -10.04
C GLU A 109 0.97 0.95 -9.59
N VAL A 110 0.08 0.19 -8.96
CA VAL A 110 0.33 -1.19 -8.55
C VAL A 110 -0.77 -2.08 -9.08
N LYS A 111 -0.42 -3.24 -9.61
CA LYS A 111 -1.39 -4.23 -10.09
C LYS A 111 -2.32 -4.63 -8.94
N ALA A 112 -3.63 -4.54 -9.15
CA ALA A 112 -4.57 -4.97 -8.12
C ALA A 112 -4.46 -6.49 -7.94
N PRO A 113 -4.51 -7.00 -6.69
CA PRO A 113 -4.59 -8.44 -6.47
C PRO A 113 -5.82 -8.99 -7.19
N PRO A 114 -5.74 -10.22 -7.73
CA PRO A 114 -6.87 -10.82 -8.43
C PRO A 114 -8.11 -10.80 -7.53
N PRO A 115 -9.30 -10.53 -8.08
CA PRO A 115 -10.53 -10.57 -7.29
C PRO A 115 -10.63 -11.95 -6.64
N ARG A 116 -10.84 -11.98 -5.31
CA ARG A 116 -11.05 -13.25 -4.60
C ARG A 116 -12.22 -13.99 -5.26
N PRO A 117 -12.12 -15.32 -5.43
CA PRO A 117 -13.21 -16.09 -5.98
C PRO A 117 -14.47 -15.90 -5.14
N ILE A 118 -15.63 -15.79 -5.81
CA ILE A 118 -16.93 -15.51 -5.18
C ILE A 118 -17.25 -16.53 -4.06
N SER A 119 -16.78 -17.76 -4.19
CA SER A 119 -16.89 -18.82 -3.17
C SER A 119 -16.22 -18.44 -1.86
N GLU A 120 -15.00 -17.90 -1.88
CA GLU A 120 -14.27 -17.44 -0.70
C GLU A 120 -14.92 -16.23 -0.07
N VAL A 121 -15.35 -15.25 -0.89
CA VAL A 121 -16.06 -14.07 -0.41
C VAL A 121 -17.35 -14.47 0.31
N ARG A 122 -18.09 -15.42 -0.26
CA ARG A 122 -19.32 -15.97 0.34
C ARG A 122 -19.00 -16.70 1.64
N ALA A 123 -17.99 -17.58 1.66
CA ALA A 123 -17.59 -18.31 2.85
C ALA A 123 -17.18 -17.37 4.00
N GLN A 124 -16.40 -16.32 3.69
CA GLN A 124 -15.99 -15.32 4.67
C GLN A 124 -17.18 -14.48 5.15
N ALA A 125 -18.06 -14.03 4.26
CA ALA A 125 -19.28 -13.32 4.64
C ALA A 125 -20.21 -14.17 5.53
N TRP A 126 -20.29 -15.48 5.25
CA TRP A 126 -21.04 -16.43 6.06
C TRP A 126 -20.38 -16.65 7.43
N ALA A 127 -19.05 -16.80 7.48
CA ALA A 127 -18.29 -16.90 8.72
C ALA A 127 -18.44 -15.63 9.59
N THR A 128 -18.34 -14.44 9.00
CA THR A 128 -18.58 -13.16 9.71
C THR A 128 -20.01 -13.05 10.21
N ARG A 129 -21.00 -13.46 9.42
CA ARG A 129 -22.41 -13.52 9.88
C ARG A 129 -22.59 -14.49 11.04
N ARG A 130 -22.00 -15.68 10.97
CA ARG A 130 -22.04 -16.65 12.08
C ARG A 130 -21.35 -16.12 13.33
N ALA A 131 -20.22 -15.45 13.19
CA ALA A 131 -19.52 -14.82 14.31
C ALA A 131 -20.34 -13.70 14.96
N LYS A 132 -21.10 -12.93 14.16
CA LYS A 132 -21.90 -11.80 14.64
C LYS A 132 -23.28 -12.20 15.17
N TYR A 133 -23.91 -13.24 14.63
CA TYR A 133 -25.30 -13.59 14.92
C TYR A 133 -25.49 -15.03 15.45
N GLY A 134 -24.41 -15.81 15.64
CA GLY A 134 -24.50 -17.22 15.98
C GLY A 134 -25.03 -18.10 14.84
N GLU A 135 -25.32 -19.37 15.13
CA GLU A 135 -25.89 -20.30 14.14
C GLU A 135 -27.37 -20.03 13.82
N ARG A 136 -28.07 -19.32 14.72
CA ARG A 136 -29.46 -18.92 14.52
C ARG A 136 -29.47 -17.59 13.78
N GLY A 137 -29.41 -17.68 12.45
CA GLY A 137 -29.53 -16.52 11.57
C GLY A 137 -30.70 -15.61 11.95
N HIS A 138 -30.53 -14.32 11.68
CA HIS A 138 -31.52 -13.25 11.88
C HIS A 138 -32.96 -13.70 11.57
N HIS A 139 -33.81 -13.85 12.60
CA HIS A 139 -35.27 -13.86 12.43
C HIS A 139 -35.74 -12.42 12.19
N GLY A 140 -35.31 -11.82 11.09
CA GLY A 140 -35.86 -10.55 10.62
C GLY A 140 -37.20 -10.81 9.97
N SER A 141 -38.29 -10.64 10.71
CA SER A 141 -39.64 -10.59 10.17
C SER A 141 -39.73 -9.42 9.19
N TYR A 142 -39.69 -9.70 7.89
CA TYR A 142 -40.21 -8.76 6.91
C TYR A 142 -41.73 -8.77 7.05
N SER A 143 -42.26 -7.84 7.85
CA SER A 143 -43.66 -7.43 7.74
C SER A 143 -43.85 -6.78 6.38
N ARG A 144 -44.74 -7.39 5.58
CA ARG A 144 -45.17 -6.92 4.25
C ARG A 144 -45.84 -5.55 4.32
#